data_AF-A0A1Q9BQN4-F1
#
_entry.id   AF-A0A1Q9BQN4-F1
#
_cell.length_a   1.000
_cell.length_b   1.000
_cell.length_c   1.000
_cell.angle_alpha   90.00
_cell.angle_beta   90.00
_cell.angle_gamma   90.00
#
_symmetry.space_group_name_H-M   'P 1'
#
loop_
_entity.id
_entity.type
_entity.pdbx_description
1 polymer ?
#
loop_
_entity_poly.entity_id
_entity_poly.type
_entity_poly.pdbx_seq_one_letter_code
_entity_poly.pdbx_strand_id
1 'polypeptide(L)'
;MASDCVPPDKGMARSTLDSMPNLMPAMPVIQAPLQSEPLDSSTFEEAAVKAQPPVSVSQFAQVAFSARRFQKPMETEEQQLHLLAVRFEVLLGHAYECSSLGRVIKGRPEAERVSLVSEALGGKSVSTLKKRLSSLTKLVGWCSGQGMSAFPLDSQVLIEYTGHLISTGARHSAFGSCLESCNFARHILGLDVVGEPLKHPLIQGRVRNVRFHRPPRKQARPFQVREVAFLEAFIQVRRRQGC
;
A
#
# COMPACT_ATOMS: atom_id res chain seq x y z
N MET A 1 -74.15 46.25 -7.85
CA MET A 1 -73.10 46.77 -8.75
C MET A 1 -72.28 45.56 -9.20
N ALA A 2 -72.76 44.72 -10.12
CA ALA A 2 -73.10 44.92 -11.52
C ALA A 2 -71.87 45.26 -12.40
N SER A 3 -71.70 44.41 -13.41
CA SER A 3 -70.94 44.54 -14.66
C SER A 3 -69.49 44.00 -14.65
N ASP A 4 -69.25 42.76 -15.12
CA ASP A 4 -69.30 42.23 -16.52
C ASP A 4 -68.05 42.69 -17.31
N CYS A 5 -67.29 41.88 -18.06
CA CYS A 5 -67.67 41.01 -19.19
C CYS A 5 -66.35 40.31 -19.69
N VAL A 6 -66.22 38.99 -19.91
CA VAL A 6 -66.57 38.18 -21.13
C VAL A 6 -65.31 37.71 -21.92
N PRO A 7 -65.27 36.53 -22.63
CA PRO A 7 -65.71 35.18 -22.27
C PRO A 7 -64.70 34.11 -22.86
N PRO A 8 -65.07 32.90 -23.39
CA PRO A 8 -64.22 31.70 -23.28
C PRO A 8 -63.62 31.22 -24.62
N ASP A 9 -62.77 30.19 -24.58
CA ASP A 9 -62.68 29.28 -25.72
C ASP A 9 -62.56 27.81 -25.29
N LYS A 10 -63.36 26.99 -25.97
CA LYS A 10 -63.61 25.57 -25.72
C LYS A 10 -62.70 24.76 -26.65
N GLY A 11 -61.64 24.18 -26.09
CA GLY A 11 -60.87 23.11 -26.73
C GLY A 11 -61.44 21.74 -26.37
N MET A 12 -61.86 21.00 -27.39
CA MET A 12 -62.70 19.81 -27.33
C MET A 12 -61.89 18.51 -27.12
N ALA A 13 -62.55 17.56 -26.47
CA ALA A 13 -62.50 16.10 -26.69
C ALA A 13 -61.40 15.23 -26.02
N ARG A 14 -61.94 14.28 -25.23
CA ARG A 14 -61.61 12.84 -25.13
C ARG A 14 -60.24 12.53 -24.48
N SER A 15 -60.10 11.66 -23.49
CA SER A 15 -60.86 10.44 -23.17
C SER A 15 -60.33 9.82 -21.87
N THR A 16 -61.29 9.28 -21.09
CA THR A 16 -61.22 8.02 -20.32
C THR A 16 -60.37 7.88 -19.05
N LEU A 17 -60.94 7.05 -18.16
CA LEU A 17 -60.40 6.36 -16.98
C LEU A 17 -60.56 7.16 -15.68
N ASP A 18 -61.72 7.12 -15.04
CA ASP A 18 -62.36 5.96 -14.40
C ASP A 18 -61.57 5.45 -13.18
N SER A 19 -62.34 5.31 -12.10
CA SER A 19 -62.06 4.77 -10.78
C SER A 19 -60.77 3.96 -10.59
N MET A 20 -59.93 4.36 -9.64
CA MET A 20 -58.96 3.47 -8.99
C MET A 20 -59.37 3.25 -7.53
N PRO A 21 -59.91 2.07 -7.17
CA PRO A 21 -59.97 1.62 -5.79
C PRO A 21 -58.59 1.21 -5.29
N ASN A 22 -58.44 1.36 -3.98
CA ASN A 22 -57.32 0.98 -3.12
C ASN A 22 -56.79 -0.44 -3.44
N LEU A 23 -55.56 -0.57 -3.95
CA LEU A 23 -54.82 -1.84 -4.00
C LEU A 23 -53.36 -1.59 -3.60
N MET A 24 -53.07 -1.81 -2.32
CA MET A 24 -51.70 -1.98 -1.82
C MET A 24 -51.06 -3.21 -2.51
N PRO A 25 -49.82 -3.14 -2.99
CA PRO A 25 -49.13 -4.31 -3.49
C PRO A 25 -48.79 -5.27 -2.35
N ALA A 26 -49.19 -6.54 -2.52
CA ALA A 26 -48.89 -7.61 -1.58
C ALA A 26 -47.37 -7.87 -1.50
N MET A 27 -46.87 -7.98 -0.27
CA MET A 27 -45.49 -8.38 0.04
C MET A 27 -45.26 -9.84 -0.38
N PRO A 28 -44.12 -10.18 -1.04
CA PRO A 28 -43.81 -11.57 -1.36
C PRO A 28 -43.41 -12.34 -0.09
N VAL A 29 -44.09 -13.46 0.13
CA VAL A 29 -43.84 -14.43 1.20
C VAL A 29 -42.58 -15.24 0.86
N ILE A 30 -41.60 -15.23 1.76
CA ILE A 30 -40.37 -16.05 1.65
C ILE A 30 -40.71 -17.47 2.13
N GLN A 31 -40.68 -18.46 1.24
CA GLN A 31 -40.66 -19.88 1.59
C GLN A 31 -39.23 -20.35 1.84
N ALA A 32 -39.03 -21.13 2.90
CA ALA A 32 -37.82 -21.90 3.18
C ALA A 32 -38.21 -23.36 3.46
N PRO A 33 -37.29 -24.33 3.44
CA PRO A 33 -36.20 -24.60 2.49
C PRO A 33 -36.41 -25.97 1.80
N LEU A 34 -36.09 -26.08 0.50
CA LEU A 34 -36.03 -27.39 -0.17
C LEU A 34 -34.61 -27.97 -0.11
N GLN A 35 -34.57 -29.26 0.16
CA GLN A 35 -33.40 -30.06 0.52
C GLN A 35 -32.35 -30.14 -0.60
N SER A 36 -31.09 -30.26 -0.19
CA SER A 36 -29.89 -30.33 -1.02
C SER A 36 -29.77 -31.66 -1.77
N GLU A 37 -29.56 -31.60 -3.09
CA GLU A 37 -28.97 -32.68 -3.88
C GLU A 37 -27.47 -32.41 -4.09
N PRO A 38 -26.60 -33.43 -4.05
CA PRO A 38 -25.16 -33.25 -4.00
C PRO A 38 -24.61 -32.95 -5.40
N LEU A 39 -24.02 -31.76 -5.56
CA LEU A 39 -23.23 -31.44 -6.75
C LEU A 39 -21.75 -31.78 -6.51
N ASP A 40 -21.30 -32.68 -7.38
CA ASP A 40 -20.01 -33.33 -7.55
C ASP A 40 -18.77 -32.52 -7.13
N SER A 41 -18.00 -33.07 -6.20
CA SER A 41 -16.88 -32.42 -5.50
C SER A 41 -15.52 -32.60 -6.21
N SER A 42 -15.47 -33.01 -7.47
CA SER A 42 -14.21 -33.47 -8.09
C SER A 42 -13.57 -32.56 -9.14
N THR A 43 -13.98 -31.29 -9.30
CA THR A 43 -13.43 -30.46 -10.41
C THR A 43 -12.98 -29.04 -10.06
N PHE A 44 -13.03 -28.64 -8.78
CA PHE A 44 -12.52 -27.33 -8.35
C PHE A 44 -11.21 -27.38 -7.55
N GLU A 45 -10.74 -28.57 -7.16
CA GLU A 45 -9.46 -28.72 -6.43
C GLU A 45 -8.23 -28.80 -7.36
N GLU A 46 -8.41 -29.05 -8.66
CA GLU A 46 -7.28 -29.32 -9.56
C GLU A 46 -6.58 -28.05 -10.08
N ALA A 47 -7.18 -26.87 -9.91
CA ALA A 47 -6.55 -25.58 -10.24
C ALA A 47 -5.77 -24.96 -9.06
N ALA A 48 -5.93 -25.47 -7.84
CA ALA A 48 -5.26 -24.97 -6.64
C ALA A 48 -3.91 -25.67 -6.36
N VAL A 49 -3.56 -26.73 -7.10
CA VAL A 49 -2.39 -27.59 -6.83
C VAL A 49 -1.10 -27.13 -7.53
N LYS A 50 -1.09 -25.98 -8.23
CA LYS A 50 0.11 -25.51 -8.95
C LYS A 50 0.69 -24.15 -8.54
N ALA A 51 0.43 -23.72 -7.31
CA ALA A 51 1.17 -22.62 -6.67
C ALA A 51 2.06 -23.17 -5.55
N GLN A 52 3.08 -23.94 -5.90
CA GLN A 52 4.24 -24.04 -5.01
C GLN A 52 4.84 -22.64 -4.90
N PRO A 53 5.05 -22.07 -3.69
CA PRO A 53 5.80 -20.84 -3.57
C PRO A 53 7.27 -21.15 -3.90
N PRO A 54 7.84 -20.61 -5.00
CA PRO A 54 9.28 -20.68 -5.16
C PRO A 54 9.88 -19.67 -4.18
N VAL A 55 10.94 -20.08 -3.49
CA VAL A 55 11.64 -19.36 -2.41
C VAL A 55 11.02 -19.59 -1.02
N SER A 56 11.60 -20.54 -0.29
CA SER A 56 11.43 -20.66 1.15
C SER A 56 11.64 -19.30 1.82
N VAL A 57 10.63 -18.85 2.56
CA VAL A 57 10.58 -17.64 3.41
C VAL A 57 11.87 -17.43 4.24
N SER A 58 12.60 -18.51 4.51
CA SER A 58 13.92 -18.50 5.16
C SER A 58 14.97 -17.64 4.45
N GLN A 59 15.01 -17.60 3.12
CA GLN A 59 16.03 -16.81 2.39
C GLN A 59 15.69 -15.31 2.39
N PHE A 60 14.42 -14.93 2.22
CA PHE A 60 13.98 -13.54 2.35
C PHE A 60 14.21 -13.01 3.76
N ALA A 61 13.86 -13.79 4.78
CA ALA A 61 14.11 -13.37 6.15
C ALA A 61 15.61 -13.16 6.41
N GLN A 62 16.47 -14.01 5.85
CA GLN A 62 17.91 -13.81 5.94
C GLN A 62 18.41 -12.59 5.16
N VAL A 63 17.93 -12.30 3.95
CA VAL A 63 18.42 -11.14 3.16
C VAL A 63 17.81 -9.81 3.62
N ALA A 64 16.53 -9.81 3.99
CA ALA A 64 15.78 -8.63 4.36
C ALA A 64 15.94 -8.26 5.85
N PHE A 65 16.13 -9.25 6.73
CA PHE A 65 16.42 -9.04 8.17
C PHE A 65 17.89 -9.26 8.57
N SER A 66 18.83 -9.53 7.63
CA SER A 66 20.28 -9.38 7.90
C SER A 66 20.70 -7.91 8.02
N ALA A 67 19.92 -7.15 8.79
CA ALA A 67 20.25 -5.85 9.34
C ALA A 67 21.54 -5.84 10.18
N ARG A 68 22.32 -6.93 10.25
CA ARG A 68 23.53 -7.08 11.05
C ARG A 68 24.86 -7.11 10.28
N ARG A 69 24.90 -6.91 8.97
CA ARG A 69 26.18 -6.86 8.21
C ARG A 69 26.46 -5.51 7.55
N PHE A 70 26.46 -4.44 8.34
CA PHE A 70 27.22 -3.24 8.01
C PHE A 70 28.22 -2.99 9.14
N GLN A 71 29.17 -3.92 9.30
CA GLN A 71 30.29 -3.72 10.23
C GLN A 71 31.30 -2.69 9.69
N LYS A 72 31.23 -2.36 8.40
CA LYS A 72 32.00 -1.27 7.79
C LYS A 72 31.04 -0.21 7.22
N PRO A 73 31.24 1.09 7.48
CA PRO A 73 30.57 2.14 6.73
C PRO A 73 30.83 1.88 5.24
N MET A 74 29.78 1.73 4.42
CA MET A 74 30.00 1.64 2.98
C MET A 74 30.54 2.98 2.50
N GLU A 75 31.75 2.96 1.96
CA GLU A 75 32.54 4.17 1.67
C GLU A 75 31.98 4.96 0.49
N THR A 76 31.35 4.29 -0.49
CA THR A 76 30.88 4.93 -1.74
C THR A 76 29.37 4.81 -1.94
N GLU A 77 28.76 5.84 -2.51
CA GLU A 77 27.34 5.86 -2.88
C GLU A 77 26.97 4.73 -3.87
N GLU A 78 27.84 4.46 -4.84
CA GLU A 78 27.67 3.37 -5.83
C GLU A 78 27.52 2.00 -5.18
N GLN A 79 28.33 1.69 -4.17
CA GLN A 79 28.24 0.44 -3.41
C GLN A 79 26.89 0.34 -2.68
N GLN A 80 26.41 1.45 -2.13
CA GLN A 80 25.12 1.49 -1.46
C GLN A 80 23.95 1.31 -2.45
N LEU A 81 24.04 1.91 -3.64
CA LEU A 81 23.06 1.75 -4.71
C LEU A 81 23.02 0.31 -5.23
N HIS A 82 24.19 -0.27 -5.50
CA HIS A 82 24.29 -1.67 -5.93
C HIS A 82 23.64 -2.62 -4.93
N LEU A 83 23.95 -2.48 -3.64
CA LEU A 83 23.34 -3.30 -2.59
C LEU A 83 21.82 -3.09 -2.49
N LEU A 84 21.34 -1.87 -2.70
CA LEU A 84 19.91 -1.60 -2.74
C LEU A 84 19.25 -2.28 -3.94
N ALA A 85 19.88 -2.25 -5.12
CA ALA A 85 19.39 -2.93 -6.31
C ALA A 85 19.26 -4.45 -6.07
N VAL A 86 20.27 -5.08 -5.47
CA VAL A 86 20.22 -6.49 -5.05
C VAL A 86 19.01 -6.76 -4.14
N ARG A 87 18.77 -5.89 -3.14
CA ARG A 87 17.64 -6.10 -2.22
C ARG A 87 16.28 -5.85 -2.84
N PHE A 88 16.17 -4.92 -3.79
CA PHE A 88 14.94 -4.71 -4.56
C PHE A 88 14.68 -5.87 -5.53
N GLU A 89 15.73 -6.45 -6.13
CA GLU A 89 15.62 -7.67 -6.92
C GLU A 89 15.07 -8.83 -6.07
N VAL A 90 15.61 -9.03 -4.86
CA VAL A 90 15.11 -10.06 -3.95
C VAL A 90 13.66 -9.81 -3.53
N LEU A 91 13.26 -8.54 -3.34
CA LEU A 91 11.87 -8.17 -3.10
C LEU A 91 10.96 -8.59 -4.25
N LEU A 92 11.38 -8.36 -5.51
CA LEU A 92 10.66 -8.80 -6.71
C LEU A 92 10.64 -10.32 -6.84
N GLY A 93 11.67 -11.00 -6.35
CA GLY A 93 11.79 -12.46 -6.35
C GLY A 93 10.64 -13.22 -5.69
N HIS A 94 9.87 -12.56 -4.80
CA HIS A 94 8.65 -13.15 -4.23
C HIS A 94 7.55 -13.41 -5.26
N ALA A 95 7.44 -12.52 -6.25
CA ALA A 95 6.35 -12.54 -7.21
C ALA A 95 6.77 -11.75 -8.45
N TYR A 96 7.75 -12.28 -9.20
CA TYR A 96 8.19 -11.66 -10.47
C TYR A 96 7.02 -11.41 -11.42
N GLU A 97 6.05 -12.33 -11.42
CA GLU A 97 4.87 -12.26 -12.26
C GLU A 97 3.92 -11.11 -11.92
N CYS A 98 4.07 -10.48 -10.77
CA CYS A 98 3.21 -9.38 -10.32
C CYS A 98 3.86 -8.00 -10.55
N SER A 99 4.86 -7.91 -11.41
CA SER A 99 5.57 -6.66 -11.71
C SER A 99 6.01 -6.63 -13.17
N SER A 100 5.83 -5.50 -13.85
CA SER A 100 6.32 -5.36 -15.23
C SER A 100 7.84 -5.48 -15.32
N LEU A 101 8.58 -4.87 -14.39
CA LEU A 101 10.03 -5.03 -14.28
C LEU A 101 10.39 -6.48 -13.91
N GLY A 102 9.65 -7.07 -12.97
CA GLY A 102 9.82 -8.46 -12.53
C GLY A 102 9.71 -9.45 -13.68
N ARG A 103 8.69 -9.30 -14.54
CA ARG A 103 8.49 -10.10 -15.75
C ARG A 103 9.64 -9.96 -16.75
N VAL A 104 10.22 -8.76 -16.89
CA VAL A 104 11.37 -8.51 -17.79
C VAL A 104 12.65 -9.19 -17.29
N ILE A 105 12.90 -9.15 -15.98
CA ILE A 105 14.15 -9.67 -15.39
C ILE A 105 14.08 -11.17 -15.06
N LYS A 106 12.88 -11.76 -15.01
CA LYS A 106 12.69 -13.17 -14.71
C LYS A 106 13.46 -14.05 -15.70
N GLY A 107 14.22 -15.02 -15.17
CA GLY A 107 14.99 -15.98 -15.98
C GLY A 107 16.34 -15.45 -16.49
N ARG A 108 16.67 -14.17 -16.29
CA ARG A 108 18.00 -13.63 -16.63
C ARG A 108 19.05 -13.98 -15.58
N PRO A 109 20.35 -13.96 -15.91
CA PRO A 109 21.45 -14.08 -14.93
C PRO A 109 21.37 -13.01 -13.84
N GLU A 110 21.79 -13.36 -12.61
CA GLU A 110 21.68 -12.46 -11.44
C GLU A 110 22.31 -11.08 -11.67
N ALA A 111 23.52 -11.03 -12.23
CA ALA A 111 24.21 -9.77 -12.53
C ALA A 111 23.37 -8.85 -13.44
N GLU A 112 22.68 -9.43 -14.42
CA GLU A 112 21.83 -8.69 -15.35
C GLU A 112 20.53 -8.23 -14.67
N ARG A 113 19.91 -9.07 -13.83
CA ARG A 113 18.72 -8.68 -13.05
C ARG A 113 19.02 -7.50 -12.15
N VAL A 114 20.15 -7.54 -11.44
CA VAL A 114 20.60 -6.47 -10.55
C VAL A 114 20.90 -5.19 -11.34
N SER A 115 21.53 -5.29 -12.51
CA SER A 115 21.78 -4.13 -13.40
C SER A 115 20.47 -3.45 -13.82
N LEU A 116 19.51 -4.21 -14.32
CA LEU A 116 18.22 -3.69 -14.77
C LEU A 116 17.40 -3.09 -13.63
N VAL A 117 17.46 -3.69 -12.43
CA VAL A 117 16.86 -3.08 -11.23
C VAL A 117 17.59 -1.78 -10.88
N SER A 118 18.92 -1.74 -10.93
CA SER A 118 19.69 -0.52 -10.68
C SER A 118 19.31 0.61 -11.65
N GLU A 119 19.12 0.30 -12.93
CA GLU A 119 18.65 1.24 -13.94
C GLU A 119 17.25 1.77 -13.61
N ALA A 120 16.31 0.89 -13.24
CA ALA A 120 14.96 1.30 -12.84
C ALA A 120 14.94 2.20 -11.58
N LEU A 121 15.88 1.99 -10.66
CA LEU A 121 16.04 2.82 -9.46
C LEU A 121 16.75 4.16 -9.72
N GLY A 122 17.23 4.39 -10.94
CA GLY A 122 17.98 5.58 -11.35
C GLY A 122 17.30 6.89 -10.97
N GLY A 123 18.11 7.87 -10.56
CA GLY A 123 17.64 9.21 -10.17
C GLY A 123 16.95 9.28 -8.80
N LYS A 124 16.93 8.19 -8.02
CA LYS A 124 16.43 8.20 -6.63
C LYS A 124 17.59 8.23 -5.65
N SER A 125 17.46 9.06 -4.61
CA SER A 125 18.48 9.11 -3.55
C SER A 125 18.52 7.81 -2.75
N VAL A 126 19.72 7.40 -2.33
CA VAL A 126 19.95 6.22 -1.49
C VAL A 126 19.06 6.22 -0.23
N SER A 127 18.88 7.39 0.39
CA SER A 127 18.03 7.54 1.58
C SER A 127 16.55 7.26 1.30
N THR A 128 16.06 7.65 0.11
CA THR A 128 14.69 7.33 -0.33
C THR A 128 14.56 5.84 -0.56
N LEU A 129 15.48 5.24 -1.31
CA LEU A 129 15.48 3.81 -1.61
C LEU A 129 15.50 2.95 -0.33
N LYS A 130 16.35 3.28 0.64
CA LYS A 130 16.39 2.62 1.96
C LYS A 130 15.04 2.68 2.69
N LYS A 131 14.40 3.86 2.71
CA LYS A 131 13.07 4.03 3.34
C LYS A 131 12.01 3.19 2.64
N ARG A 132 12.01 3.21 1.30
CA ARG A 132 11.01 2.50 0.50
C ARG A 132 11.12 1.00 0.66
N LEU A 133 12.34 0.47 0.51
CA LEU A 133 12.66 -0.93 0.71
C LEU A 133 12.29 -1.39 2.13
N SER A 134 12.73 -0.68 3.17
CA SER A 134 12.43 -1.05 4.56
C SER A 134 10.93 -1.16 4.84
N SER A 135 10.14 -0.26 4.27
CA SER A 135 8.69 -0.25 4.41
C SER A 135 8.02 -1.41 3.64
N LEU A 136 8.46 -1.69 2.40
CA LEU A 136 7.97 -2.82 1.60
C LEU A 136 8.33 -4.17 2.23
N THR A 137 9.57 -4.32 2.72
CA THR A 137 10.02 -5.52 3.43
C THR A 137 9.14 -5.82 4.65
N LYS A 138 8.71 -4.80 5.41
CA LYS A 138 7.81 -4.99 6.55
C LYS A 138 6.43 -5.47 6.13
N LEU A 139 5.89 -4.92 5.05
CA LEU A 139 4.62 -5.37 4.48
C LEU A 139 4.73 -6.83 4.04
N VAL A 140 5.72 -7.16 3.21
CA VAL A 140 5.94 -8.53 2.71
C VAL A 140 6.16 -9.52 3.86
N GLY A 141 7.01 -9.16 4.83
CA GLY A 141 7.28 -10.00 6.00
C GLY A 141 6.03 -10.22 6.87
N TRP A 142 5.20 -9.19 7.04
CA TRP A 142 3.94 -9.32 7.74
C TRP A 142 2.95 -10.21 6.98
N CYS A 143 2.75 -9.98 5.67
CA CYS A 143 1.87 -10.82 4.85
C CYS A 143 2.29 -12.28 4.89
N SER A 144 3.60 -12.54 4.75
CA SER A 144 4.15 -13.89 4.84
C SER A 144 3.87 -14.53 6.20
N GLY A 145 4.00 -13.79 7.30
CA GLY A 145 3.65 -14.28 8.64
C GLY A 145 2.15 -14.52 8.85
N GLN A 146 1.28 -13.94 8.02
CA GLN A 146 -0.16 -14.19 8.00
C GLN A 146 -0.59 -15.24 6.96
N GLY A 147 0.36 -15.86 6.23
CA GLY A 147 0.03 -16.77 5.13
C GLY A 147 -0.59 -16.09 3.91
N MET A 148 -0.45 -14.77 3.78
CA MET A 148 -0.95 -13.98 2.65
C MET A 148 0.17 -13.62 1.67
N SER A 149 -0.17 -13.47 0.39
CA SER A 149 0.73 -12.84 -0.57
C SER A 149 0.63 -11.32 -0.46
N ALA A 150 1.77 -10.63 -0.51
CA ALA A 150 1.79 -9.16 -0.56
C ALA A 150 1.54 -8.61 -1.98
N PHE A 151 1.74 -9.45 -3.00
CA PHE A 151 1.68 -9.08 -4.42
C PHE A 151 0.78 -10.07 -5.19
N PRO A 152 -0.02 -9.62 -6.18
CA PRO A 152 -0.20 -8.23 -6.60
C PRO A 152 -0.84 -7.39 -5.49
N LEU A 153 -0.67 -6.07 -5.55
CA LEU A 153 -1.16 -5.21 -4.47
C LEU A 153 -2.67 -5.04 -4.60
N ASP A 154 -3.41 -5.54 -3.61
CA ASP A 154 -4.86 -5.41 -3.56
C ASP A 154 -5.33 -4.54 -2.36
N SER A 155 -6.65 -4.29 -2.32
CA SER A 155 -7.24 -3.48 -1.24
C SER A 155 -7.29 -4.24 0.07
N GLN A 156 -7.51 -5.55 0.04
CA GLN A 156 -7.67 -6.38 1.23
C GLN A 156 -6.38 -6.43 2.03
N VAL A 157 -5.24 -6.73 1.40
CA VAL A 157 -3.90 -6.74 1.99
C VAL A 157 -3.58 -5.40 2.65
N LEU A 158 -3.84 -4.28 1.98
CA LEU A 158 -3.59 -2.96 2.56
C LEU A 158 -4.57 -2.61 3.69
N ILE A 159 -5.82 -3.04 3.62
CA ILE A 159 -6.77 -2.89 4.72
C ILE A 159 -6.26 -3.70 5.92
N GLU A 160 -5.94 -4.97 5.75
CA GLU A 160 -5.48 -5.80 6.86
C GLU A 160 -4.16 -5.28 7.45
N TYR A 161 -3.19 -4.91 6.60
CA TYR A 161 -1.91 -4.36 7.08
C TYR A 161 -2.07 -3.02 7.80
N THR A 162 -2.89 -2.11 7.28
CA THR A 162 -3.16 -0.84 7.99
C THR A 162 -3.94 -1.06 9.28
N GLY A 163 -4.76 -2.12 9.37
CA GLY A 163 -5.38 -2.57 10.61
C GLY A 163 -4.35 -3.05 11.62
N HIS A 164 -3.39 -3.85 11.18
CA HIS A 164 -2.25 -4.27 11.99
C HIS A 164 -1.40 -3.10 12.51
N LEU A 165 -1.14 -2.09 11.67
CA LEU A 165 -0.43 -0.88 12.11
C LEU A 165 -1.17 -0.13 13.21
N ILE A 166 -2.50 -0.12 13.18
CA ILE A 166 -3.32 0.48 14.25
C ILE A 166 -3.24 -0.36 15.52
N SER A 167 -3.45 -1.68 15.42
CA SER A 167 -3.46 -2.56 16.60
C SER A 167 -2.12 -2.61 17.33
N THR A 168 -1.02 -2.43 16.61
CA THR A 168 0.34 -2.36 17.18
C THR A 168 0.75 -0.96 17.66
N GLY A 169 -0.13 0.04 17.56
CA GLY A 169 0.17 1.41 17.97
C GLY A 169 1.29 2.05 17.14
N ALA A 170 1.39 1.70 15.85
CA ALA A 170 2.44 2.21 14.98
C ALA A 170 2.36 3.75 14.84
N ARG A 171 3.53 4.38 14.74
CA ARG A 171 3.63 5.83 14.54
C ARG A 171 2.97 6.26 13.23
N HIS A 172 2.39 7.46 13.20
CA HIS A 172 1.84 8.07 11.98
C HIS A 172 2.75 7.95 10.75
N SER A 173 4.07 8.13 10.92
CA SER A 173 5.03 8.03 9.82
C SER A 173 5.06 6.64 9.15
N ALA A 174 4.65 5.57 9.85
CA ALA A 174 4.60 4.23 9.28
C ALA A 174 3.51 4.12 8.20
N PHE A 175 2.35 4.74 8.40
CA PHE A 175 1.25 4.75 7.44
C PHE A 175 1.63 5.50 6.16
N GLY A 176 2.15 6.72 6.30
CA GLY A 176 2.62 7.50 5.15
C GLY A 176 3.75 6.77 4.41
N SER A 177 4.72 6.23 5.14
CA SER A 177 5.81 5.45 4.56
C SER A 177 5.30 4.20 3.82
N CYS A 178 4.27 3.52 4.33
CA CYS A 178 3.67 2.36 3.68
C CYS A 178 3.04 2.74 2.33
N LEU A 179 2.16 3.74 2.32
CA LEU A 179 1.45 4.14 1.10
C LEU A 179 2.38 4.73 0.05
N GLU A 180 3.33 5.57 0.46
CA GLU A 180 4.35 6.09 -0.45
C GLU A 180 5.24 4.97 -1.01
N SER A 181 5.53 3.94 -0.22
CA SER A 181 6.24 2.75 -0.68
C SER A 181 5.46 1.91 -1.68
N CYS A 182 4.16 1.76 -1.48
CA CYS A 182 3.29 1.06 -2.42
C CYS A 182 3.18 1.82 -3.75
N ASN A 183 3.02 3.16 -3.69
CA ASN A 183 3.08 4.01 -4.88
C ASN A 183 4.44 3.90 -5.58
N PHE A 184 5.54 3.91 -4.81
CA PHE A 184 6.87 3.71 -5.36
C PHE A 184 6.99 2.36 -6.08
N ALA A 185 6.52 1.26 -5.47
CA ALA A 185 6.54 -0.06 -6.09
C ALA A 185 5.70 -0.10 -7.38
N ARG A 186 4.50 0.52 -7.38
CA ARG A 186 3.66 0.64 -8.58
C ARG A 186 4.37 1.36 -9.72
N HIS A 187 4.97 2.53 -9.45
CA HIS A 187 5.47 3.40 -10.52
C HIS A 187 6.92 3.15 -10.94
N ILE A 188 7.77 2.68 -10.01
CA ILE A 188 9.20 2.47 -10.26
C ILE A 188 9.49 1.01 -10.57
N LEU A 189 8.89 0.09 -9.80
CA LEU A 189 9.07 -1.34 -10.00
C LEU A 189 7.97 -1.93 -10.90
N GLY A 190 6.98 -1.14 -11.30
CA GLY A 190 5.89 -1.62 -12.14
C GLY A 190 5.02 -2.70 -11.50
N LEU A 191 4.89 -2.67 -10.17
CA LEU A 191 4.10 -3.64 -9.42
C LEU A 191 2.62 -3.55 -9.84
N ASP A 192 2.01 -4.69 -10.12
CA ASP A 192 0.60 -4.80 -10.48
C ASP A 192 -0.27 -4.43 -9.28
N VAL A 193 -1.35 -3.71 -9.57
CA VAL A 193 -2.28 -3.21 -8.58
C VAL A 193 -3.69 -3.59 -9.01
N VAL A 194 -4.40 -4.33 -8.14
CA VAL A 194 -5.78 -4.74 -8.39
C VAL A 194 -6.71 -3.66 -7.86
N GLY A 195 -7.41 -2.99 -8.78
CA GLY A 195 -8.26 -1.84 -8.46
C GLY A 195 -7.44 -0.62 -8.03
N GLU A 196 -7.93 0.12 -7.03
CA GLU A 196 -7.29 1.35 -6.53
C GLU A 196 -7.13 1.30 -5.00
N PRO A 197 -6.32 0.37 -4.46
CA PRO A 197 -6.23 0.11 -3.03
C PRO A 197 -5.69 1.31 -2.25
N LEU A 198 -4.84 2.12 -2.88
CA LEU A 198 -4.30 3.34 -2.29
C LEU A 198 -5.34 4.44 -2.15
N LYS A 199 -6.47 4.38 -2.88
CA LYS A 199 -7.58 5.33 -2.75
C LYS A 199 -8.75 4.77 -1.94
N HIS A 200 -8.62 3.55 -1.41
CA HIS A 200 -9.70 2.91 -0.68
C HIS A 200 -10.17 3.77 0.52
N PRO A 201 -11.49 4.01 0.68
CA PRO A 201 -12.00 4.92 1.71
C PRO A 201 -11.56 4.56 3.13
N LEU A 202 -11.54 3.26 3.48
CA LEU A 202 -11.10 2.83 4.82
C LEU A 202 -9.62 3.13 5.06
N ILE A 203 -8.75 2.91 4.07
CA ILE A 203 -7.31 3.17 4.20
C ILE A 203 -7.09 4.67 4.36
N GLN A 204 -7.75 5.48 3.52
CA GLN A 204 -7.70 6.94 3.60
C GLN A 204 -8.25 7.47 4.92
N GLY A 205 -9.36 6.91 5.40
CA GLY A 205 -9.94 7.23 6.70
C GLY A 205 -8.98 6.95 7.85
N ARG A 206 -8.31 5.79 7.84
CA ARG A 206 -7.31 5.42 8.85
C ARG A 206 -6.12 6.36 8.85
N VAL A 207 -5.57 6.71 7.69
CA VAL A 207 -4.46 7.66 7.59
C VAL A 207 -4.85 9.04 8.13
N ARG A 208 -6.04 9.54 7.77
CA ARG A 208 -6.56 10.81 8.28
C ARG A 208 -6.76 10.77 9.79
N ASN A 209 -7.31 9.68 10.30
CA ASN A 209 -7.54 9.50 11.73
C ASN A 209 -6.23 9.49 12.53
N VAL A 210 -5.24 8.72 12.09
CA VAL A 210 -3.91 8.68 12.73
C VAL A 210 -3.19 10.04 12.62
N ARG A 211 -3.43 10.79 11.53
CA ARG A 211 -2.91 12.15 11.37
C ARG A 211 -3.55 13.13 12.35
N PHE A 212 -4.86 13.00 12.58
CA PHE A 212 -5.61 13.86 13.50
C PHE A 212 -5.14 13.67 14.94
N HIS A 213 -4.93 12.42 15.37
CA HIS A 213 -4.45 12.09 16.71
C HIS A 213 -2.93 12.22 16.88
N ARG A 214 -2.24 12.81 15.92
CA ARG A 214 -0.78 12.93 15.96
C ARG A 214 -0.37 13.93 17.05
N PRO A 215 0.49 13.56 18.01
CA PRO A 215 0.99 14.50 18.99
C PRO A 215 1.80 15.61 18.31
N PRO A 216 1.77 16.85 18.84
CA PRO A 216 2.54 17.95 18.30
C PRO A 216 4.03 17.59 18.27
N ARG A 217 4.72 18.00 17.21
CA ARG A 217 6.15 17.72 17.06
C ARG A 217 6.91 18.44 18.18
N LYS A 218 7.54 17.68 19.07
CA LYS A 218 8.49 18.22 20.04
C LYS A 218 9.69 18.79 19.28
N GLN A 219 9.68 20.10 19.07
CA GLN A 219 10.83 20.79 18.49
C GLN A 219 11.92 20.89 19.56
N ALA A 220 13.17 20.63 19.17
CA ALA A 220 14.29 20.92 20.04
C ALA A 220 14.35 22.44 20.25
N ARG A 221 14.56 22.88 21.49
CA ARG A 221 14.78 24.30 21.74
C ARG A 221 16.08 24.73 21.05
N PRO A 222 16.17 25.98 20.56
CA PRO A 222 17.45 26.54 20.16
C PRO A 222 18.48 26.45 21.29
N PHE A 223 19.74 26.32 20.91
CA PHE A 223 20.84 26.45 21.86
C PHE A 223 20.85 27.87 22.44
N GLN A 224 21.13 27.98 23.72
CA GLN A 224 21.38 29.25 24.38
C GLN A 224 22.79 29.73 24.04
N VAL A 225 23.02 31.05 24.08
CA VAL A 225 24.32 31.67 23.77
C VAL A 225 25.46 31.03 24.57
N ARG A 226 25.24 30.74 25.86
CA ARG A 226 26.22 30.06 26.72
C ARG A 226 26.57 28.63 26.26
N GLU A 227 25.60 27.92 25.71
CA GLU A 227 25.80 26.55 25.20
C GLU A 227 26.56 26.58 23.88
N VAL A 228 26.28 27.58 23.03
CA VAL A 228 27.03 27.82 21.79
C VAL A 228 28.48 28.20 22.12
N ALA A 229 28.70 29.14 23.03
CA ALA A 229 30.04 29.56 23.45
C ALA A 229 30.86 28.39 24.03
N PHE A 230 30.22 27.52 24.82
CA PHE A 230 30.85 26.30 25.33
C PHE A 230 31.23 25.33 24.20
N LEU A 231 30.32 25.09 23.25
CA LEU A 231 30.58 24.21 22.10
C LEU A 231 31.72 24.75 21.23
N GLU A 232 31.79 26.05 21.00
CA GLU A 232 32.87 26.70 20.24
C GLU A 232 34.22 26.54 20.95
N ALA A 233 34.29 26.82 22.25
CA ALA A 233 35.50 26.63 23.03
C ALA A 233 35.95 25.15 23.02
N PHE A 234 35.01 24.22 23.18
CA PHE A 234 35.30 22.78 23.15
C PHE A 234 35.88 22.33 21.79
N ILE A 235 35.30 22.80 20.68
CA ILE A 235 35.80 22.48 19.33
C ILE A 235 37.20 23.09 19.11
N GLN A 236 37.44 24.31 19.58
CA GLN A 236 38.74 24.97 19.45
C GLN A 236 39.85 24.24 20.23
N VAL A 237 39.57 23.76 21.44
CA VAL A 237 40.53 22.95 22.22
C VAL A 237 40.84 21.63 21.50
N ARG A 238 39.82 20.95 20.97
CA ARG A 238 40.01 19.68 20.25
C ARG A 238 40.82 19.82 18.96
N ARG A 239 40.67 20.95 18.24
CA ARG A 239 41.50 21.24 17.05
C ARG A 239 42.97 21.46 17.40
N ARG A 240 43.27 21.96 18.61
CA ARG A 240 44.65 22.21 19.06
C ARG A 240 45.35 20.96 19.61
N GLN A 241 44.60 19.98 20.10
CA GLN A 241 45.14 18.73 20.67
C GLN A 241 45.27 17.59 19.64
N GLY A 242 44.93 17.83 18.37
CA GLY A 242 45.00 16.87 17.27
C GLY A 242 46.24 17.01 16.37
N CYS A 243 47.32 17.65 16.85
CA CYS A 243 48.65 17.57 16.25
C CYS A 243 49.50 16.56 17.02
#